data_AF-A0A7K5J3L4-F1
#
_entry.id   AF-A0A7K5J3L4-F1
#
_cell.length_a   1.000
_cell.length_b   1.000
_cell.length_c   1.000
_cell.angle_alpha   90.00
_cell.angle_beta   90.00
_cell.angle_gamma   90.00
#
_symmetry.space_group_name_H-M   'P 1'
#
loop_
_entity.id
_entity.type
_entity.pdbx_description
1 polymer ?
#
loop_
_entity_poly.entity_id
_entity_poly.type
_entity_poly.pdbx_seq_one_letter_code
_entity_poly.pdbx_strand_id
1 'polypeptide(L)'
;RILLTVVVIFRILIVAIVGETVYEDEQTMFMCNTLQPGCNQACYDKAFPISHIRYWVFQIILVCTPSLCFITYSVHQAAKQRERRYSFLYPLLEAKKPKANGALAAADGAKDEAEAAPRPARSAKMKRQEGISRFYVIQVVFRNALEIRFLGGQYFLYRF
;
A
#
# COMPACT_ATOMS: atom_id res chain seq x y z
N ARG A 1 -5.57 6.80 -12.80
CA ARG A 1 -4.74 6.63 -11.58
C ARG A 1 -4.54 7.95 -10.83
N ILE A 2 -4.04 9.00 -11.50
CA ILE A 2 -3.78 10.32 -10.89
C ILE A 2 -5.01 10.87 -10.15
N LEU A 3 -6.19 10.87 -10.78
CA LEU A 3 -7.42 11.39 -10.17
C LEU A 3 -7.80 10.66 -8.87
N LEU A 4 -7.70 9.32 -8.82
CA LEU A 4 -7.96 8.55 -7.60
C LEU A 4 -6.98 8.88 -6.47
N THR A 5 -5.72 9.16 -6.80
CA THR A 5 -4.70 9.54 -5.81
C THR A 5 -4.90 10.97 -5.34
N VAL A 6 -5.19 11.90 -6.25
CA VAL A 6 -5.46 13.31 -5.93
C VAL A 6 -6.68 13.44 -5.00
N VAL A 7 -7.77 12.73 -5.29
CA VAL A 7 -8.97 12.73 -4.44
C VAL A 7 -8.66 12.22 -3.03
N VAL A 8 -7.84 11.17 -2.88
CA VAL A 8 -7.45 10.65 -1.55
C VAL A 8 -6.60 11.65 -0.79
N ILE A 9 -5.62 12.30 -1.44
CA ILE A 9 -4.77 13.30 -0.78
C ILE A 9 -5.62 14.50 -0.34
N PHE A 10 -6.44 15.04 -1.24
CA PHE A 10 -7.34 16.14 -0.94
C PHE A 10 -8.27 15.82 0.24
N ARG A 11 -8.79 14.60 0.27
CA ARG A 11 -9.63 14.10 1.36
C ARG A 11 -8.90 14.05 2.70
N ILE A 12 -7.64 13.59 2.73
CA ILE A 12 -6.82 13.59 3.94
C ILE A 12 -6.59 15.02 4.42
N LEU A 13 -6.26 15.94 3.50
CA LEU A 13 -6.02 17.34 3.84
C LEU A 13 -7.27 18.00 4.43
N ILE A 14 -8.44 17.78 3.84
CA ILE A 14 -9.71 18.30 4.38
C ILE A 14 -9.97 17.75 5.78
N VAL A 15 -9.85 16.43 5.98
CA VAL A 15 -10.12 15.84 7.30
C VAL A 15 -9.14 16.34 8.35
N ALA A 16 -7.87 16.57 8.00
CA ALA A 16 -6.89 17.16 8.91
C ALA A 16 -7.27 18.60 9.30
N ILE A 17 -7.55 19.46 8.32
CA ILE A 17 -7.89 20.87 8.56
C ILE A 17 -9.20 20.99 9.36
N VAL A 18 -10.25 20.29 8.94
CA VAL A 18 -11.56 20.33 9.59
C VAL A 18 -11.50 19.67 10.98
N GLY A 19 -10.68 18.62 11.12
CA GLY A 19 -10.48 17.92 12.38
C GLY A 19 -9.94 18.82 13.47
N GLU A 20 -8.93 19.62 13.16
CA GLU A 20 -8.34 20.57 14.12
C GLU A 20 -9.24 21.80 14.32
N THR A 21 -9.84 22.35 13.27
CA THR A 21 -10.52 23.67 13.36
C THR A 21 -11.98 23.62 13.82
N VAL A 22 -12.70 22.52 13.60
CA VAL A 22 -14.15 22.44 13.84
C VAL A 22 -14.49 21.46 14.96
N TYR A 23 -13.73 20.36 15.06
CA TYR A 23 -14.06 19.23 15.94
C TYR A 23 -13.19 19.17 17.21
N GLU A 24 -12.29 20.13 17.43
CA GLU A 24 -11.50 20.22 18.67
C GLU A 24 -12.39 20.63 19.87
N ASP A 25 -13.41 21.45 19.62
CA ASP A 25 -14.19 22.13 20.66
C ASP A 25 -15.59 21.52 20.91
N GLU A 26 -15.95 20.42 20.25
CA GLU A 26 -17.33 19.90 20.28
C GLU A 26 -17.78 19.49 21.68
N GLN A 27 -16.85 18.94 22.48
CA GLN A 27 -17.15 18.51 23.84
C GLN A 27 -17.32 19.68 24.80
N THR A 28 -16.59 20.79 24.59
CA THR A 28 -16.65 21.95 25.50
C THR A 28 -17.86 22.83 25.20
N MET A 29 -18.35 22.83 23.96
CA MET A 29 -19.56 23.56 23.55
C MET A 29 -20.87 22.81 23.84
N PHE A 30 -20.82 21.52 24.20
CA PHE A 30 -22.02 20.73 24.53
C PHE A 30 -22.48 20.96 25.98
N MET A 31 -23.55 21.73 26.15
CA MET A 31 -24.12 22.08 27.46
C MET A 31 -25.49 21.45 27.66
N CYS A 32 -25.69 20.72 28.77
CA CYS A 32 -27.02 20.35 29.24
C CYS A 32 -27.53 21.37 30.27
N ASN A 33 -28.83 21.68 30.22
CA ASN A 33 -29.48 22.54 31.21
C ASN A 33 -29.75 21.78 32.52
N THR A 34 -28.68 21.40 33.23
CA THR A 34 -28.75 20.73 34.52
C THR A 34 -27.49 20.99 35.35
N LEU A 35 -27.62 20.96 36.68
CA LEU A 35 -26.51 21.07 37.64
C LEU A 35 -25.93 19.69 38.03
N GLN A 36 -26.45 18.61 37.45
CA GLN A 36 -26.02 17.26 37.75
C GLN A 36 -24.59 16.99 37.20
N PRO A 37 -23.61 16.67 38.07
CA PRO A 37 -22.26 16.36 37.61
C PRO A 37 -22.26 15.10 36.73
N GLY A 38 -21.48 15.13 35.64
CA GLY A 38 -21.37 14.02 34.69
C GLY A 38 -22.51 13.89 33.67
N CYS A 39 -23.60 14.68 33.78
CA CYS A 39 -24.71 14.60 32.82
C CYS A 39 -24.30 15.02 31.41
N ASN A 40 -23.50 16.07 31.26
CA ASN A 40 -23.01 16.52 29.95
C ASN A 40 -22.24 15.40 29.23
N GLN A 41 -21.36 14.68 29.92
CA GLN A 41 -20.59 13.59 29.34
C GLN A 41 -21.48 12.41 28.92
N ALA A 42 -22.42 12.00 29.78
CA ALA A 42 -23.35 10.92 29.46
C ALA A 42 -24.30 11.28 28.31
N CYS A 43 -24.79 12.52 28.24
CA CYS A 43 -25.60 12.99 27.12
C CYS A 43 -24.80 13.13 25.84
N TYR A 44 -23.55 13.60 25.91
CA TYR A 44 -22.65 13.69 24.77
C TYR A 44 -22.39 12.31 24.15
N ASP A 45 -22.03 11.32 24.97
CA ASP A 45 -21.78 9.95 24.51
C ASP A 45 -23.05 9.29 23.93
N LYS A 46 -24.23 9.68 24.42
CA LYS A 46 -25.52 9.18 23.92
C LYS A 46 -25.94 9.86 22.62
N ALA A 47 -25.71 11.16 22.48
CA ALA A 47 -26.07 11.94 21.29
C ALA A 47 -25.11 11.66 20.12
N PHE A 48 -23.82 11.43 20.42
CA PHE A 48 -22.77 11.21 19.43
C PHE A 48 -21.94 9.97 19.79
N PRO A 49 -22.46 8.75 19.55
CA PRO A 49 -21.74 7.51 19.89
C PRO A 49 -20.37 7.40 19.21
N ILE A 50 -20.23 7.98 18.01
CA ILE A 50 -18.94 8.24 17.34
C ILE A 50 -18.99 9.65 16.76
N SER A 51 -18.01 10.49 17.11
CA SER A 51 -17.86 11.81 16.47
C SER A 51 -17.46 11.66 15.00
N HIS A 52 -17.88 12.61 14.17
CA HIS A 52 -17.68 12.54 12.73
C HIS A 52 -16.19 12.42 12.38
N ILE A 53 -15.31 13.18 13.03
CA ILE A 53 -13.86 13.10 12.76
C ILE A 53 -13.27 11.72 13.05
N ARG A 54 -13.63 11.09 14.17
CA ARG A 54 -13.17 9.72 14.46
C ARG A 54 -13.60 8.77 13.35
N TYR A 55 -14.83 8.90 12.87
CA TYR A 55 -15.35 8.13 11.75
C TYR A 55 -14.51 8.32 10.47
N TRP A 56 -14.24 9.57 10.08
CA TRP A 56 -13.45 9.89 8.88
C TRP A 56 -12.00 9.41 8.99
N VAL A 57 -11.39 9.50 10.17
CA VAL A 57 -10.04 8.98 10.42
C VAL A 57 -10.00 7.46 10.22
N PHE A 58 -10.94 6.72 10.83
CA PHE A 58 -11.02 5.27 10.64
C PHE A 58 -11.24 4.88 9.17
N GLN A 59 -12.06 5.64 8.45
CA GLN A 59 -12.27 5.42 7.03
C GLN A 59 -10.97 5.60 6.23
N ILE A 60 -10.24 6.71 6.44
CA ILE A 60 -8.98 6.96 5.74
C ILE A 60 -7.98 5.83 6.01
N ILE A 61 -7.82 5.43 7.27
CA ILE A 61 -6.88 4.36 7.65
C ILE A 61 -7.23 3.08 6.88
N LEU A 62 -8.48 2.62 6.95
CA LEU A 62 -8.91 1.37 6.32
C LEU A 62 -8.87 1.41 4.78
N VAL A 63 -9.17 2.55 4.16
CA VAL A 63 -9.07 2.74 2.70
C VAL A 63 -7.61 2.78 2.24
N CYS A 64 -6.71 3.32 3.05
CA CYS A 64 -5.27 3.38 2.75
C CYS A 64 -4.56 2.04 2.96
N THR A 65 -4.96 1.24 3.95
CA THR A 65 -4.37 -0.07 4.26
C THR A 65 -4.16 -0.98 3.04
N PRO A 66 -5.17 -1.28 2.18
CA PRO A 66 -4.97 -2.17 1.04
C PRO A 66 -3.96 -1.63 0.02
N SER A 67 -3.87 -0.30 -0.12
CA SER A 67 -2.89 0.36 -1.00
C SER A 67 -1.48 0.21 -0.44
N LEU A 68 -1.30 0.43 0.87
CA LEU A 68 -0.02 0.25 1.55
C LEU A 68 0.44 -1.21 1.50
N CYS A 69 -0.46 -2.16 1.78
CA CYS A 69 -0.15 -3.59 1.67
C CYS A 69 0.30 -3.96 0.25
N PHE A 70 -0.37 -3.45 -0.79
CA PHE A 70 0.02 -3.70 -2.18
C PHE A 70 1.40 -3.11 -2.52
N ILE A 71 1.68 -1.87 -2.11
CA ILE A 71 2.97 -1.23 -2.32
C ILE A 71 4.07 -2.03 -1.62
N THR A 72 3.92 -2.32 -0.33
CA THR A 72 4.88 -3.11 0.46
C THR A 72 5.12 -4.48 -0.16
N TYR A 73 4.06 -5.18 -0.55
CA TYR A 73 4.17 -6.47 -1.24
C TYR A 73 4.94 -6.34 -2.56
N SER A 74 4.62 -5.33 -3.38
CA SER A 74 5.28 -5.13 -4.67
C SER A 74 6.77 -4.79 -4.54
N VAL A 75 7.13 -3.98 -3.54
CA VAL A 75 8.52 -3.62 -3.23
C VAL A 75 9.28 -4.83 -2.70
N HIS A 76 8.71 -5.58 -1.75
CA HIS A 76 9.30 -6.80 -1.22
C HIS A 76 9.50 -7.86 -2.32
N GLN A 77 8.50 -8.06 -3.18
CA GLN A 77 8.60 -8.98 -4.31
C GLN A 77 9.68 -8.52 -5.30
N ALA A 78 9.81 -7.21 -5.57
CA ALA A 78 10.86 -6.67 -6.43
C ALA A 78 12.26 -6.85 -5.83
N ALA A 79 12.43 -6.62 -4.52
CA ALA A 79 13.68 -6.85 -3.80
C ALA A 79 14.09 -8.33 -3.88
N LYS A 80 13.18 -9.26 -3.58
CA LYS A 80 13.43 -10.71 -3.67
C LYS A 80 13.81 -11.17 -5.07
N GLN A 81 13.23 -10.56 -6.12
CA GLN A 81 13.61 -10.84 -7.50
C GLN A 81 14.99 -10.28 -7.86
N ARG A 82 15.35 -9.10 -7.32
CA ARG A 82 16.67 -8.49 -7.49
C ARG A 82 17.76 -9.34 -6.85
N GLU A 83 17.52 -9.89 -5.66
CA GLU A 83 18.45 -10.81 -4.98
C GLU A 83 18.69 -12.08 -5.80
N ARG A 84 17.63 -12.74 -6.31
CA ARG A 84 17.79 -13.92 -7.17
C ARG A 84 18.59 -13.61 -8.44
N ARG A 85 18.35 -12.45 -9.06
CA ARG A 85 19.13 -12.02 -10.22
C ARG A 85 20.58 -11.75 -9.86
N TYR A 86 20.85 -11.10 -8.73
CA TYR A 86 22.21 -10.82 -8.29
C TYR A 86 22.96 -12.11 -7.98
N SER A 87 22.34 -13.04 -7.25
CA SER A 87 22.89 -14.37 -6.96
C SER A 87 23.18 -15.19 -8.23
N PHE A 88 22.32 -15.10 -9.26
CA PHE A 88 22.59 -15.73 -10.56
C PHE A 88 23.72 -15.04 -11.35
N LEU A 89 23.86 -13.72 -11.24
CA LEU A 89 24.90 -12.97 -11.95
C LEU A 89 26.28 -13.03 -11.24
N TYR A 90 26.29 -13.27 -9.93
CA TYR A 90 27.49 -13.27 -9.08
C TYR A 90 28.56 -14.29 -9.54
N PRO A 91 28.23 -15.56 -9.88
CA PRO A 91 29.19 -16.51 -10.45
C PRO A 91 29.75 -16.06 -11.81
N LEU A 92 28.94 -15.38 -12.62
CA LEU A 92 29.33 -14.92 -13.96
C LEU A 92 30.28 -13.72 -13.89
N LEU A 93 30.15 -12.88 -12.86
CA LEU A 93 31.06 -11.78 -12.55
C LEU A 93 32.37 -12.29 -11.94
N GLU A 94 32.33 -13.29 -11.06
CA GLU A 94 33.52 -13.93 -10.47
C GLU A 94 34.34 -14.68 -11.53
N ALA A 95 33.70 -15.38 -12.47
CA ALA A 95 34.38 -16.06 -13.58
C ALA A 95 35.13 -15.11 -14.53
N LYS A 96 34.80 -13.81 -14.51
CA LYS A 96 35.42 -12.78 -15.36
C LYS A 96 36.56 -12.02 -14.68
N LYS A 97 36.89 -12.32 -13.41
CA LYS A 97 38.11 -11.77 -12.79
C LYS A 97 39.34 -12.40 -13.47
N PRO A 98 40.22 -11.61 -14.10
CA PRO A 98 41.49 -12.14 -14.58
C PRO A 98 42.30 -12.60 -13.37
N LYS A 99 42.65 -13.89 -13.32
CA LYS A 99 43.68 -14.41 -12.41
C LYS A 99 45.00 -13.74 -12.77
N ALA A 100 45.33 -12.64 -12.11
CA ALA A 100 46.70 -12.18 -12.01
C ALA A 100 47.42 -13.12 -11.04
N ASN A 101 47.97 -14.21 -11.59
CA ASN A 101 49.32 -14.74 -11.29
C ASN A 101 49.49 -16.17 -11.86
N GLY A 102 50.25 -16.22 -12.97
CA GLY A 102 51.23 -17.24 -13.36
C GLY A 102 50.87 -18.74 -13.33
N ALA A 103 50.69 -19.32 -14.52
CA ALA A 103 51.47 -20.48 -15.01
C ALA A 103 50.99 -20.90 -16.42
N LEU A 104 51.95 -21.17 -17.29
CA LEU A 104 51.83 -21.55 -18.70
C LEU A 104 51.49 -23.05 -18.84
N ALA A 105 50.52 -23.41 -19.69
CA ALA A 105 50.49 -24.67 -20.44
C ALA A 105 49.47 -24.59 -21.59
N ALA A 106 49.85 -25.12 -22.74
CA ALA A 106 49.23 -24.97 -24.05
C ALA A 106 48.30 -26.14 -24.45
N ALA A 107 47.56 -25.92 -25.55
CA ALA A 107 46.78 -26.87 -26.37
C ALA A 107 45.58 -27.52 -25.66
N ASP A 108 44.42 -27.75 -26.26
CA ASP A 108 44.13 -28.18 -27.63
C ASP A 108 42.66 -27.87 -27.97
N GLY A 109 42.31 -27.86 -29.26
CA GLY A 109 40.97 -27.53 -29.73
C GLY A 109 39.92 -28.63 -29.50
N ALA A 110 38.70 -28.23 -29.17
CA ALA A 110 37.50 -29.01 -29.45
C ALA A 110 36.30 -28.07 -29.61
N LYS A 111 35.69 -28.15 -30.79
CA LYS A 111 34.37 -27.63 -31.12
C LYS A 111 33.35 -28.23 -30.14
N ASP A 112 32.38 -27.44 -29.71
CA ASP A 112 30.97 -27.85 -29.75
C ASP A 112 30.07 -26.65 -29.48
N GLU A 113 29.26 -26.33 -30.49
CA GLU A 113 28.05 -25.54 -30.35
C GLU A 113 27.07 -26.33 -29.48
N ALA A 114 26.89 -25.89 -28.23
CA ALA A 114 25.70 -26.22 -27.46
C ALA A 114 24.96 -24.91 -27.18
N GLU A 115 24.12 -24.56 -28.13
CA GLU A 115 23.03 -23.61 -28.00
C GLU A 115 22.25 -23.88 -26.70
N ALA A 116 22.46 -23.04 -25.69
CA ALA A 116 21.56 -22.88 -24.57
C ALA A 116 21.46 -21.40 -24.20
N ALA A 117 21.04 -20.59 -25.18
CA ALA A 117 20.55 -19.25 -24.90
C ALA A 117 19.39 -19.37 -23.90
N PRO A 118 19.44 -18.72 -22.71
CA PRO A 118 18.30 -18.74 -21.80
C PRO A 118 17.18 -17.92 -22.43
N ARG A 119 16.18 -18.57 -23.03
CA ARG A 119 14.92 -17.95 -23.44
C ARG A 119 13.78 -18.07 -22.39
N PRO A 120 13.88 -17.53 -21.16
CA PRO A 120 12.68 -17.32 -20.33
C PRO A 120 12.23 -15.85 -20.23
N ALA A 121 12.95 -14.89 -20.82
CA ALA A 121 12.72 -13.46 -20.56
C ALA A 121 11.35 -12.92 -21.03
N ARG A 122 10.81 -13.40 -22.17
CA ARG A 122 9.49 -12.94 -22.68
C ARG A 122 8.31 -13.57 -21.92
N SER A 123 8.35 -14.88 -21.69
CA SER A 123 7.29 -15.60 -20.97
C SER A 123 7.21 -15.18 -19.49
N ALA A 124 8.37 -15.00 -18.83
CA ALA A 124 8.41 -14.53 -17.44
C ALA A 124 7.91 -13.09 -17.27
N LYS A 125 8.17 -12.20 -18.25
CA LYS A 125 7.62 -10.83 -18.24
C LYS A 125 6.10 -10.82 -18.38
N MET A 126 5.55 -11.63 -19.29
CA MET A 126 4.10 -11.70 -19.53
C MET A 126 3.35 -12.27 -18.32
N LYS A 127 3.85 -13.37 -17.74
CA LYS A 127 3.28 -13.99 -16.53
C LYS A 127 3.38 -13.07 -15.29
N ARG A 128 4.44 -12.25 -15.20
CA ARG A 128 4.63 -11.25 -14.14
C ARG A 128 3.64 -10.08 -14.28
N GLN A 129 3.38 -9.62 -15.50
CA GLN A 129 2.45 -8.52 -15.75
C GLN A 129 1.00 -8.90 -15.44
N GLU A 130 0.63 -10.16 -15.72
CA GLU A 130 -0.71 -10.69 -15.41
C GLU A 130 -0.96 -10.81 -13.90
N GLY A 131 0.02 -11.28 -13.13
CA GLY A 131 -0.07 -11.34 -11.67
C GLY A 131 -0.19 -9.95 -11.03
N ILE A 132 0.63 -9.00 -11.47
CA ILE A 132 0.59 -7.61 -10.96
C ILE A 132 -0.77 -6.96 -11.25
N SER A 133 -1.37 -7.24 -12.42
CA SER A 133 -2.69 -6.72 -12.79
C SER A 133 -3.80 -7.25 -11.86
N ARG A 134 -3.82 -8.56 -11.56
CA ARG A 134 -4.84 -9.16 -10.70
C ARG A 134 -4.81 -8.63 -9.26
N PHE A 135 -3.63 -8.56 -8.65
CA PHE A 135 -3.49 -8.01 -7.29
C PHE A 135 -3.87 -6.53 -7.23
N TYR A 136 -3.54 -5.76 -8.26
CA TYR A 136 -3.95 -4.37 -8.38
C TYR A 136 -5.47 -4.23 -8.48
N VAL A 137 -6.12 -5.04 -9.31
CA VAL A 137 -7.60 -5.03 -9.43
C VAL A 137 -8.26 -5.38 -8.11
N ILE A 138 -7.79 -6.43 -7.42
CA ILE A 138 -8.33 -6.83 -6.11
C ILE A 138 -8.18 -5.69 -5.09
N GLN A 139 -7.01 -5.06 -5.02
CA GLN A 139 -6.76 -3.92 -4.14
C GLN A 139 -7.71 -2.75 -4.43
N VAL A 140 -7.92 -2.42 -5.71
CA VAL A 140 -8.84 -1.35 -6.13
C VAL A 140 -10.28 -1.70 -5.77
N VAL A 141 -10.74 -2.92 -6.04
CA VAL A 141 -12.10 -3.36 -5.73
C VAL A 141 -12.35 -3.32 -4.22
N PHE A 142 -11.42 -3.86 -3.43
CA PHE A 142 -11.53 -3.85 -1.97
C PHE A 142 -11.58 -2.42 -1.43
N ARG A 143 -10.73 -1.52 -1.94
CA ARG A 143 -10.76 -0.11 -1.58
C ARG A 143 -12.11 0.56 -1.91
N ASN A 144 -12.65 0.32 -3.11
CA ASN A 144 -13.95 0.88 -3.48
C ASN A 144 -15.08 0.32 -2.60
N ALA A 145 -15.07 -0.97 -2.29
CA ALA A 145 -16.05 -1.59 -1.40
C ALA A 145 -16.01 -0.99 0.02
N LEU A 146 -14.82 -0.71 0.54
CA LEU A 146 -14.67 0.00 1.82
C LEU A 146 -15.23 1.41 1.74
N GLU A 147 -14.89 2.19 0.71
CA GLU A 147 -15.42 3.54 0.54
C GLU A 147 -16.96 3.56 0.49
N ILE A 148 -17.57 2.64 -0.28
CA ILE A 148 -19.03 2.51 -0.37
C ILE A 148 -19.63 2.13 0.99
N ARG A 149 -19.01 1.18 1.71
CA ARG A 149 -19.47 0.77 3.04
C ARG A 149 -19.45 1.95 4.02
N PHE A 150 -18.38 2.73 4.01
CA PHE A 150 -18.29 3.91 4.87
C PHE A 150 -19.29 4.99 4.45
N LEU A 151 -19.50 5.23 3.15
CA LEU A 151 -20.58 6.12 2.69
C LEU A 151 -21.97 5.70 3.20
N GLY A 152 -22.29 4.41 3.09
CA GLY A 152 -23.55 3.87 3.63
C GLY A 152 -23.63 3.98 5.16
N GLY A 153 -22.50 3.76 5.85
CA GLY A 153 -22.41 3.93 7.30
C GLY A 153 -22.63 5.37 7.75
N GLN A 154 -22.11 6.37 7.02
CA GLN A 154 -22.38 7.78 7.31
C GLN A 154 -23.85 8.11 7.16
N TYR A 155 -24.46 7.65 6.08
CA TYR A 155 -25.88 7.85 5.83
C TYR A 155 -26.75 7.27 6.96
N PHE A 156 -26.41 6.08 7.46
CA PHE A 156 -27.17 5.46 8.54
C PHE A 156 -26.90 6.07 9.92
N LEU A 157 -25.64 6.37 10.26
CA LEU A 157 -25.23 6.86 11.58
C LEU A 157 -25.53 8.35 11.79
N TYR A 158 -25.26 9.17 10.79
CA TYR A 158 -25.42 10.63 10.88
C TYR A 158 -26.70 11.14 10.26
N ARG A 159 -27.48 10.25 9.61
CA ARG A 159 -28.82 10.50 9.04
C ARG A 159 -28.93 11.89 8.42
N PHE A 160 -28.19 12.08 7.33
CA PHE A 160 -28.35 13.22 6.43
C PHE A 160 -29.55 13.02 5.50
#